data_AF-A0A0B7NKG3-F1
#
_entry.id   AF-A0A0B7NKG3-F1
#
_cell.length_a   1.000
_cell.length_b   1.000
_cell.length_c   1.000
_cell.angle_alpha   90.00
_cell.angle_beta   90.00
_cell.angle_gamma   90.00
#
_symmetry.space_group_name_H-M   'P 1'
#
loop_
_entity.id
_entity.type
_entity.pdbx_description
1 polymer ?
#
loop_
_entity_poly.entity_id
_entity_poly.type
_entity_poly.pdbx_seq_one_letter_code
_entity_poly.pdbx_strand_id
1 'polypeptide(L)'
;MGTVLGVVIAYGLAHLDGVRGLRGWRWGYIVFGVATVFIGVLTFFFLVDDTHHKLLRLTEKEKEIVEERSKDNCVVRNKEIKKDQMWEAVKEPRLWILFLVFLLNSLQNGGLITFSTLLVKGLGFSVIV
;
A
#
# COMPACT_ATOMS: atom_id res chain seq x y z
N MET A 1 -8.69 -0.29 -6.67
CA MET A 1 -9.70 0.09 -5.64
C MET A 1 -9.43 1.48 -5.07
N GLY A 2 -8.24 1.77 -4.51
CA GLY A 2 -7.94 3.10 -3.93
C GLY A 2 -7.96 4.28 -4.92
N THR A 3 -7.72 4.01 -6.20
CA THR A 3 -7.78 5.02 -7.28
C THR A 3 -9.17 5.61 -7.48
N VAL A 4 -10.24 4.83 -7.29
CA VAL A 4 -11.63 5.31 -7.44
C VAL A 4 -11.99 6.28 -6.32
N LEU A 5 -11.61 5.96 -5.08
CA LEU A 5 -11.78 6.86 -3.94
C LEU A 5 -10.98 8.16 -4.12
N GLY A 6 -9.77 8.06 -4.67
CA GLY A 6 -8.94 9.23 -5.02
C GLY A 6 -9.62 10.18 -5.99
N VAL A 7 -10.31 9.66 -7.02
CA VAL A 7 -11.04 10.48 -8.00
C VAL A 7 -12.27 11.15 -7.37
N VAL A 8 -13.02 10.44 -6.51
CA VAL A 8 -14.18 11.02 -5.81
C VAL A 8 -13.75 12.14 -4.86
N ILE A 9 -12.64 11.96 -4.15
CA ILE A 9 -12.07 12.98 -3.27
C ILE A 9 -11.58 14.18 -4.10
N ALA A 10 -10.92 13.94 -5.24
CA ALA A 10 -10.47 15.00 -6.15
C ALA A 10 -11.65 15.82 -6.71
N TYR A 11 -12.76 15.15 -7.06
CA TYR A 11 -14.00 15.82 -7.49
C TYR A 11 -14.62 16.68 -6.38
N GLY A 12 -14.61 16.18 -5.13
CA GLY A 12 -15.03 16.95 -3.96
C GLY A 12 -14.14 18.16 -3.68
N LEU A 13 -12.82 18.05 -3.90
CA LEU A 13 -11.86 19.15 -3.79
C LEU A 13 -12.09 20.24 -4.85
N ALA A 14 -12.43 19.86 -6.09
CA ALA A 14 -12.72 20.82 -7.16
C ALA A 14 -13.92 21.72 -6.81
N HIS A 15 -14.89 21.19 -6.04
CA HIS A 15 -16.03 21.96 -5.53
C HIS A 15 -15.70 22.88 -4.35
N LEU A 16 -14.53 22.72 -3.72
CA LEU A 16 -14.08 23.51 -2.58
C LEU A 16 -13.12 24.65 -2.97
N ASP A 17 -12.86 24.83 -4.27
CA ASP A 17 -11.99 25.90 -4.76
C ASP A 17 -12.61 27.28 -4.48
N GLY A 18 -11.94 28.10 -3.66
CA GLY A 18 -12.44 29.40 -3.22
C GLY A 18 -13.14 29.42 -1.85
N VAL A 19 -13.43 28.26 -1.25
CA VAL A 19 -14.00 28.20 0.11
C VAL A 19 -12.92 28.62 1.13
N ARG A 20 -13.20 29.68 1.89
CA ARG A 20 -12.29 30.32 2.88
C ARG A 20 -11.00 30.92 2.29
N GLY A 21 -10.97 31.26 1.00
CA GLY A 21 -9.81 31.93 0.38
C GLY A 21 -8.58 31.04 0.15
N LEU A 22 -8.76 29.72 0.24
CA LEU A 22 -7.72 28.72 0.01
C LEU A 22 -7.85 28.13 -1.39
N ARG A 23 -6.72 28.02 -2.10
CA ARG A 23 -6.66 27.35 -3.42
C ARG A 23 -6.93 25.85 -3.24
N GLY A 24 -7.73 25.25 -4.13
CA GLY A 24 -8.21 23.86 -4.04
C GLY A 24 -7.12 22.81 -3.79
N TRP A 25 -5.89 23.03 -4.28
CA TRP A 25 -4.75 22.14 -4.02
C TRP A 25 -4.36 22.03 -2.53
N ARG A 26 -4.56 23.08 -1.73
CA ARG A 26 -4.26 23.08 -0.29
C ARG A 26 -5.25 22.22 0.49
N TRP A 27 -6.51 22.20 0.07
CA TRP A 27 -7.53 21.35 0.67
C TRP A 27 -7.21 19.86 0.51
N GLY A 28 -6.55 19.46 -0.58
CA GLY A 28 -6.11 18.08 -0.76
C GLY A 28 -5.11 17.63 0.28
N TYR A 29 -4.07 18.42 0.53
CA TYR A 29 -3.09 18.08 1.56
C TYR A 29 -3.72 17.99 2.95
N ILE A 30 -4.68 18.87 3.28
CA ILE A 30 -5.36 18.84 4.58
C ILE A 30 -6.23 17.59 4.72
N VAL A 31 -7.05 17.28 3.71
CA VAL A 31 -7.97 16.13 3.76
C VAL A 31 -7.19 14.81 3.82
N PHE A 32 -6.17 14.64 2.97
CA PHE A 32 -5.34 13.44 3.00
C PHE A 32 -4.52 13.36 4.30
N GLY A 33 -4.03 14.48 4.81
CA GLY A 33 -3.32 14.52 6.09
C GLY A 33 -4.19 14.12 7.27
N VAL A 34 -5.43 14.61 7.35
CA VAL A 34 -6.36 14.22 8.42
C VAL A 34 -6.74 12.74 8.30
N ALA A 35 -6.99 12.25 7.09
CA ALA A 35 -7.32 10.85 6.86
C ALA A 35 -6.16 9.91 7.27
N THR A 36 -4.91 10.25 6.92
CA THR A 36 -3.75 9.43 7.31
C THR A 36 -3.49 9.47 8.80
N VAL A 37 -3.66 10.62 9.46
CA VAL A 37 -3.56 10.72 10.93
C VAL A 37 -4.63 9.88 11.60
N PHE A 38 -5.88 9.93 11.12
CA PHE A 38 -6.97 9.12 11.66
C PHE A 38 -6.69 7.62 11.52
N ILE A 39 -6.25 7.17 10.33
CA ILE A 39 -5.87 5.77 10.11
C ILE A 39 -4.65 5.40 10.97
N GLY A 40 -3.68 6.31 11.14
CA GLY A 40 -2.51 6.11 11.98
C GLY A 40 -2.86 5.92 13.45
N VAL A 41 -3.78 6.73 13.99
CA VAL A 41 -4.30 6.58 15.36
C VAL A 41 -5.07 5.27 15.49
N LEU A 42 -5.95 4.94 14.53
CA LEU A 42 -6.66 3.65 14.54
C LEU A 42 -5.70 2.48 14.53
N THR A 43 -4.68 2.53 13.67
CA THR A 43 -3.66 1.49 13.58
C THR A 43 -2.88 1.41 14.88
N PHE A 44 -2.49 2.52 15.50
CA PHE A 44 -1.79 2.49 16.78
C PHE A 44 -2.59 1.80 17.89
N PHE A 45 -3.92 1.95 17.91
CA PHE A 45 -4.78 1.31 18.91
C PHE A 45 -5.25 -0.11 18.54
N PHE A 46 -5.44 -0.41 17.26
CA PHE A 46 -5.99 -1.69 16.78
C PHE A 46 -4.95 -2.64 16.19
N LEU A 47 -3.74 -2.18 15.88
CA LEU A 47 -2.70 -3.05 15.35
C LEU A 47 -2.22 -3.98 16.48
N VAL A 48 -2.62 -5.23 16.33
CA VAL A 48 -2.19 -6.33 17.17
C VAL A 48 -0.81 -6.76 16.68
N ASP A 49 0.23 -6.39 17.42
CA ASP A 49 1.64 -6.70 17.08
C ASP A 49 2.07 -8.10 17.58
N ASP A 50 1.23 -8.75 18.39
CA ASP A 50 1.56 -10.01 19.04
C ASP A 50 0.34 -10.94 19.13
N THR A 51 0.55 -12.24 18.92
CA THR A 51 -0.47 -13.30 19.03
C THR A 51 -1.08 -13.40 20.43
N HIS A 52 -0.48 -12.72 21.41
CA HIS A 52 -0.94 -12.58 22.79
C HIS A 52 -1.67 -11.27 23.12
N HIS A 53 -1.99 -10.42 22.14
CA HIS A 53 -2.73 -9.18 22.41
C HIS A 53 -4.12 -9.45 22.99
N LYS A 54 -4.44 -8.71 24.06
CA LYS A 54 -5.71 -8.73 24.81
C LYS A 54 -6.99 -8.57 23.96
N LEU A 55 -6.86 -8.01 22.75
CA LEU A 55 -7.96 -7.75 21.80
C LEU A 55 -8.38 -9.02 21.04
N LEU A 56 -7.45 -9.95 20.80
CA LEU A 56 -7.75 -11.27 20.30
C LEU A 56 -8.19 -12.11 21.50
N ARG A 57 -9.50 -12.19 21.76
CA ARG A 57 -10.09 -13.19 22.68
C ARG A 57 -9.98 -14.59 22.07
N LEU A 58 -8.76 -15.01 21.75
CA LEU A 58 -8.47 -16.34 21.22
C LEU A 58 -8.68 -17.37 22.32
N THR A 59 -9.44 -18.40 22.01
CA THR A 59 -9.64 -19.58 22.87
C THR A 59 -8.30 -20.33 22.99
N GLU A 60 -8.06 -21.03 24.11
CA GLU A 60 -6.77 -21.74 24.33
C GLU A 60 -6.39 -22.69 23.17
N LYS A 61 -7.38 -23.34 22.54
CA LYS A 61 -7.18 -24.17 21.34
C LYS A 61 -6.73 -23.40 20.10
N GLU A 62 -7.21 -22.18 19.92
CA GLU A 62 -6.83 -21.34 18.78
C GLU A 62 -5.42 -20.77 18.97
N LYS A 63 -4.99 -20.56 20.22
CA LYS A 63 -3.61 -20.12 20.52
C LYS A 63 -2.60 -21.20 20.17
N GLU A 64 -2.91 -22.45 20.51
CA GLU A 64 -2.07 -23.59 20.17
C GLU A 64 -1.94 -23.77 18.65
N ILE A 65 -3.04 -23.67 17.91
CA ILE A 65 -3.03 -23.74 16.44
C ILE A 65 -2.23 -22.57 15.85
N VAL A 66 -2.38 -21.35 16.37
CA VAL A 66 -1.62 -20.19 15.89
C VAL A 66 -0.13 -20.33 16.19
N GLU A 67 0.24 -20.87 17.36
CA GLU A 67 1.63 -21.11 17.73
C GLU A 67 2.26 -22.21 16.88
N GLU A 68 1.53 -23.30 16.65
CA GLU A 68 1.96 -24.41 15.78
C GLU A 68 2.14 -23.92 14.34
N ARG A 69 1.22 -23.11 13.82
CA ARG A 69 1.34 -22.50 12.48
C ARG A 69 2.44 -21.45 12.42
N SER A 70 2.72 -20.73 13.51
CA SER A 70 3.84 -19.80 13.57
C SER A 70 5.20 -20.52 13.58
N LYS A 71 5.26 -21.72 14.18
CA LYS A 71 6.45 -22.59 14.15
C LYS A 71 6.64 -23.21 12.76
N ASP A 72 5.56 -23.66 12.13
CA ASP A 72 5.57 -24.27 10.79
C ASP A 72 5.87 -23.25 9.67
N ASN A 73 5.40 -22.00 9.79
CA ASN A 73 5.69 -20.92 8.83
C ASN A 73 7.12 -20.34 8.94
N CYS A 74 8.01 -20.92 9.76
CA CYS A 74 9.42 -20.56 9.80
C CYS A 74 9.71 -19.06 10.07
N VAL A 75 8.81 -18.34 10.76
CA VAL A 75 9.07 -16.98 11.25
C VAL A 75 9.41 -17.06 12.74
N VAL A 76 10.44 -17.82 13.07
CA VAL A 76 11.16 -17.56 14.32
C VAL A 76 11.83 -16.21 14.10
N ARG A 77 11.34 -15.17 14.79
CA ARG A 77 11.85 -13.79 14.71
C ARG A 77 13.29 -13.72 15.23
N ASN A 78 14.23 -14.26 14.48
CA ASN A 78 15.65 -14.10 14.72
C ASN A 78 16.01 -12.68 14.31
N LYS A 79 16.32 -11.85 15.32
CA LYS A 79 16.76 -10.46 15.14
C LYS A 79 18.20 -10.35 14.63
N GLU A 80 18.84 -11.47 14.32
CA GLU A 80 20.20 -11.53 13.81
C GLU A 80 20.19 -11.64 12.29
N ILE A 81 20.55 -10.53 11.63
CA ILE A 81 20.71 -10.48 10.19
C ILE A 81 21.97 -11.28 9.82
N LYS A 82 21.78 -12.51 9.35
CA LYS A 82 22.87 -13.35 8.84
C LYS A 82 23.21 -12.93 7.41
N LYS A 83 24.36 -12.28 7.24
CA LYS A 83 24.85 -11.81 5.92
C LYS A 83 25.02 -12.95 4.91
N ASP A 84 25.31 -14.16 5.40
CA ASP A 84 25.43 -15.35 4.56
C ASP A 84 24.11 -15.75 3.90
N GLN A 85 22.99 -15.68 4.63
CA GLN A 85 21.65 -15.95 4.09
C GLN A 85 21.24 -14.91 3.03
N MET A 86 21.68 -13.66 3.19
CA MET A 86 21.44 -12.61 2.21
C MET A 86 22.18 -12.88 0.89
N TRP A 87 23.41 -13.38 0.96
CA TRP A 87 24.19 -13.71 -0.24
C TRP A 87 23.67 -14.97 -0.94
N GLU A 88 23.20 -15.95 -0.17
CA GLU A 88 22.55 -17.15 -0.69
C GLU A 88 21.24 -16.82 -1.42
N ALA A 89 20.42 -15.94 -0.86
CA ALA A 89 19.19 -15.47 -1.49
C ALA A 89 19.43 -14.74 -2.82
N VAL A 90 20.47 -13.90 -2.93
CA VAL A 90 20.80 -13.17 -4.17
C VAL A 90 21.29 -14.09 -5.29
N LYS A 91 21.90 -15.23 -4.93
CA LYS A 91 22.36 -16.24 -5.91
C LYS A 91 21.24 -17.14 -6.40
N GLU A 92 20.05 -17.06 -5.81
CA GLU A 92 18.94 -17.92 -6.20
C GLU A 92 18.40 -17.50 -7.59
N PRO A 93 18.42 -18.39 -8.61
CA PRO A 93 17.96 -18.04 -9.96
C PRO A 93 16.47 -17.71 -10.01
N ARG A 94 15.66 -18.22 -9.07
CA ARG A 94 14.23 -17.91 -8.95
C ARG A 94 13.99 -16.44 -8.61
N LEU A 95 14.86 -15.83 -7.79
CA LEU A 95 14.79 -14.41 -7.45
C LEU A 95 14.93 -13.53 -8.70
N TRP A 96 15.87 -13.87 -9.59
CA TRP A 96 16.09 -13.11 -10.83
C TRP A 96 14.95 -13.25 -11.83
N ILE A 97 14.33 -14.43 -11.92
CA ILE A 97 13.13 -14.64 -12.74
C ILE A 97 11.96 -13.81 -12.21
N LEU A 98 11.72 -13.85 -10.89
CA LEU A 98 10.69 -13.01 -10.27
C LEU A 98 10.97 -11.53 -10.48
N PHE A 99 12.22 -11.09 -10.30
CA PHE A 99 12.63 -9.72 -10.55
C PHE A 99 12.31 -9.27 -11.98
N LEU A 100 12.61 -10.11 -12.98
CA LEU A 100 12.30 -9.82 -14.38
C LEU A 100 10.79 -9.72 -14.63
N VAL A 101 10.00 -10.63 -14.07
CA VAL A 101 8.53 -10.59 -14.18
C VAL A 101 7.97 -9.30 -13.56
N PHE A 102 8.45 -8.92 -12.37
CA PHE A 102 8.03 -7.67 -11.72
C PHE A 102 8.47 -6.43 -12.49
N LEU A 103 9.67 -6.45 -13.08
CA LEU A 103 10.18 -5.36 -13.91
C LEU A 103 9.33 -5.17 -15.17
N LEU A 104 9.03 -6.27 -15.89
CA LEU A 104 8.15 -6.23 -17.06
C LEU A 104 6.73 -5.78 -16.70
N ASN A 105 6.20 -6.23 -15.56
CA ASN A 105 4.90 -5.79 -15.08
C ASN A 105 4.88 -4.28 -14.76
N SER A 106 5.92 -3.79 -14.09
CA SER A 106 6.04 -2.37 -13.73
C SER A 106 6.20 -1.48 -14.96
N LEU A 107 6.97 -1.93 -15.96
CA LEU A 107 7.11 -1.26 -17.25
C LEU A 107 5.75 -1.15 -17.98
N GLN A 108 5.00 -2.25 -18.04
CA GLN A 108 3.67 -2.24 -18.64
C GLN A 108 2.72 -1.29 -17.90
N ASN A 109 2.74 -1.32 -16.57
CA ASN A 109 1.89 -0.44 -15.75
C ASN A 109 2.23 1.04 -15.96
N GLY A 110 3.51 1.41 -15.89
CA GLY A 110 3.96 2.80 -16.09
C GLY A 110 3.74 3.31 -17.52
N GLY A 111 3.98 2.44 -18.51
CA GLY A 111 3.72 2.73 -19.92
C GLY A 111 2.24 2.98 -20.19
N LEU A 112 1.36 2.08 -19.76
CA LEU A 112 -0.09 2.24 -19.95
C LEU A 112 -0.63 3.52 -19.31
N ILE A 113 -0.22 3.84 -18.08
CA ILE A 113 -0.70 5.05 -17.38
C ILE A 113 -0.25 6.32 -18.12
N THR A 114 1.01 6.37 -18.54
CA THR A 114 1.56 7.57 -19.21
C THR A 114 1.01 7.72 -20.62
N PHE A 115 1.04 6.65 -21.41
CA PHE A 115 0.60 6.68 -22.81
C PHE A 115 -0.92 6.73 -22.98
N SER A 116 -1.71 6.24 -22.02
CA SER A 116 -3.18 6.39 -22.07
C SER A 116 -3.60 7.86 -22.16
N THR A 117 -2.96 8.75 -21.40
CA THR A 117 -3.25 10.19 -21.47
C THR A 117 -2.80 10.83 -22.78
N LEU A 118 -1.69 10.37 -23.36
CA LEU A 118 -1.20 10.82 -24.67
C LEU A 118 -2.08 10.34 -25.82
N LEU A 119 -2.53 9.08 -25.79
CA LEU A 119 -3.43 8.51 -26.80
C LEU A 119 -4.77 9.25 -26.82
N VAL A 120 -5.34 9.54 -25.66
CA VAL A 120 -6.60 10.32 -25.55
C VAL A 120 -6.42 11.72 -26.14
N LYS A 121 -5.28 12.39 -25.87
CA LYS A 121 -4.95 13.70 -26.48
C LYS A 121 -4.71 13.62 -27.98
N GLY A 122 -4.04 12.56 -28.46
CA GLY A 122 -3.73 12.35 -29.88
C GLY A 122 -4.96 12.03 -30.73
N LEU A 123 -6.01 11.46 -30.14
CA LEU A 123 -7.30 11.19 -30.80
C LEU A 123 -8.21 12.43 -30.90
N GLY A 124 -7.73 13.61 -30.51
CA GLY A 124 -8.47 14.87 -30.64
C GLY A 124 -9.55 15.12 -29.59
N PHE A 125 -9.64 14.27 -28.56
CA PHE A 125 -10.50 14.53 -27.41
C PHE A 125 -9.78 15.50 -26.46
N SER A 126 -10.35 16.69 -26.27
CA SER A 126 -9.90 17.59 -25.22
C SER A 126 -10.13 16.89 -23.88
N VAL A 127 -9.08 16.82 -23.07
CA VAL A 127 -9.18 16.39 -21.68
C VAL A 127 -10.03 17.45 -20.98
N ILE A 128 -11.33 17.18 -20.85
CA ILE A 128 -12.22 17.98 -20.02
C ILE A 128 -11.78 17.67 -18.58
N VAL A 129 -11.22 18.70 -17.95
CA VAL A 129 -10.86 18.74 -16.53
C VAL A 129 -12.07 18.46 -15.66
#